data_AF-A0A7Y3TSX8-F1
#
_entry.id   AF-A0A7Y3TSX8-F1
#
_cell.length_a   1.000
_cell.length_b   1.000
_cell.length_c   1.000
_cell.angle_alpha   90.00
_cell.angle_beta   90.00
_cell.angle_gamma   90.00
#
_symmetry.space_group_name_H-M   'P 1'
#
loop_
_entity.id
_entity.type
_entity.pdbx_description
1 polymer ?
#
loop_
_entity_poly.entity_id
_entity_poly.type
_entity_poly.pdbx_seq_one_letter_code
_entity_poly.pdbx_strand_id
1 'polypeptide(L)'
;MDLGAEKVVAAQRGEQKIAVEIKSFLGPSKISQFYGALGQFIAYRAALQIQEPERMLYLAVPSSIYELFFATSFIQDLVGQNQLNLLSYDLEREVIERWQPELH
;
A
#
# COMPACT_ATOMS: atom_id res chain seq x y z
N MET A 1 2.87 -9.18 -13.76
CA MET A 1 4.23 -8.62 -13.71
C MET A 1 4.88 -9.16 -12.45
N ASP A 2 6.07 -9.73 -12.54
CA ASP A 2 6.83 -10.17 -11.36
C ASP A 2 7.67 -8.98 -10.88
N LEU A 3 7.22 -8.32 -9.82
CA LEU A 3 7.91 -7.16 -9.21
C LEU A 3 8.93 -7.61 -8.14
N GLY A 4 9.28 -8.90 -8.10
CA GLY A 4 10.16 -9.49 -7.11
C GLY A 4 9.40 -10.43 -6.16
N ALA A 5 10.14 -11.09 -5.27
CA ALA A 5 9.68 -12.20 -4.43
C ALA A 5 8.58 -11.88 -3.39
N GLU A 6 8.00 -10.69 -3.41
CA GLU A 6 6.92 -10.24 -2.52
C GLU A 6 5.58 -10.14 -3.27
N LYS A 7 4.48 -10.43 -2.56
CA LYS A 7 3.15 -10.61 -3.15
C LYS A 7 2.51 -9.27 -3.54
N VAL A 8 2.90 -8.74 -4.70
CA VAL A 8 2.14 -7.68 -5.38
C VAL A 8 0.99 -8.32 -6.16
N VAL A 9 -0.25 -7.98 -5.80
CA VAL A 9 -1.45 -8.43 -6.51
C VAL A 9 -1.84 -7.38 -7.56
N ALA A 10 -1.95 -7.80 -8.81
CA ALA A 10 -2.51 -6.97 -9.88
C ALA A 10 -4.03 -7.15 -9.93
N ALA A 11 -4.79 -6.06 -9.93
CA ALA A 11 -6.23 -6.06 -10.09
C ALA A 11 -6.69 -4.99 -11.08
N GLN A 12 -7.92 -5.13 -11.57
CA GLN A 12 -8.55 -4.17 -12.49
C GLN A 12 -10.04 -4.06 -12.17
N ARG A 13 -10.56 -2.83 -12.08
CA ARG A 13 -11.99 -2.54 -11.97
C ARG A 13 -12.36 -1.51 -13.03
N GLY A 14 -13.14 -1.91 -14.03
CA GLY A 14 -13.40 -1.07 -15.21
C GLY A 14 -12.09 -0.75 -15.93
N GLU A 15 -11.82 0.54 -16.15
CA GLU A 15 -10.58 1.02 -16.77
C GLU A 15 -9.43 1.18 -15.77
N GLN A 16 -9.71 1.20 -14.46
CA GLN A 16 -8.68 1.39 -13.45
C GLN A 16 -7.90 0.11 -13.20
N LYS A 17 -6.60 0.19 -13.47
CA LYS A 17 -5.62 -0.85 -13.15
C LYS A 17 -4.95 -0.50 -11.84
N ILE A 18 -4.89 -1.46 -10.92
CA ILE A 18 -4.18 -1.30 -9.66
C ILE A 18 -3.15 -2.42 -9.45
N ALA A 19 -2.09 -2.09 -8.73
CA ALA A 19 -1.19 -3.03 -8.08
C ALA A 19 -1.34 -2.84 -6.57
N VAL A 20 -1.37 -3.93 -5.82
CA VAL A 20 -1.54 -3.90 -4.36
C VAL A 20 -0.41 -4.69 -3.73
N GLU A 21 0.46 -4.03 -3.00
CA GLU A 21 1.49 -4.67 -2.16
C GLU A 21 0.94 -4.88 -0.76
N ILE A 22 0.85 -6.14 -0.30
CA ILE A 22 0.20 -6.47 0.97
C ILE A 22 1.25 -6.64 2.07
N LYS A 23 1.15 -5.85 3.14
CA LYS A 23 2.03 -5.92 4.31
C LYS A 23 1.24 -6.19 5.59
N SER A 24 1.67 -7.20 6.36
CA SER A 24 0.98 -7.62 7.60
C SER A 24 1.43 -6.87 8.87
N PHE A 25 2.62 -6.24 8.85
CA PHE A 25 3.18 -5.50 9.99
C PHE A 25 3.31 -6.31 11.30
N LEU A 26 3.50 -7.62 11.21
CA LEU A 26 3.63 -8.57 12.34
C LEU A 26 5.03 -8.61 12.98
N GLY A 27 6.02 -7.97 12.34
CA GLY A 27 7.38 -7.92 12.88
C GLY A 27 7.50 -7.08 14.16
N PRO A 28 8.65 -7.18 14.86
CA PRO A 28 8.83 -6.62 16.20
C PRO A 28 8.84 -5.08 16.24
N SER A 29 9.07 -4.41 15.10
CA SER A 29 9.10 -2.95 14.99
C SER A 29 8.26 -2.49 13.79
N LYS A 30 7.18 -1.74 14.06
CA LYS A 30 6.30 -1.20 13.02
C LYS A 30 7.01 -0.14 12.18
N ILE A 31 7.82 0.70 12.82
CA ILE A 31 8.57 1.76 12.13
C ILE A 31 9.63 1.20 11.18
N SER A 32 10.34 0.14 11.57
CA SER A 32 11.32 -0.51 10.69
C SER A 32 10.64 -1.17 9.49
N GLN A 33 9.52 -1.86 9.70
CA GLN A 33 8.72 -2.44 8.63
C GLN A 33 8.17 -1.36 7.69
N PHE A 34 7.75 -0.21 8.24
CA PHE A 34 7.29 0.92 7.45
C PHE A 34 8.38 1.47 6.54
N TYR A 35 9.61 1.66 7.02
CA TYR A 35 10.72 2.12 6.18
C TYR A 35 11.04 1.14 5.04
N GLY A 36 10.98 -0.17 5.30
CA GLY A 36 11.10 -1.19 4.26
C GLY A 36 9.98 -1.10 3.22
N ALA A 37 8.73 -1.05 3.68
CA ALA A 37 7.56 -0.94 2.81
C ALA A 37 7.57 0.35 1.98
N LEU A 38 7.99 1.48 2.57
CA LEU A 38 8.14 2.77 1.89
C LEU A 38 9.18 2.69 0.76
N GLY A 39 10.34 2.10 1.03
CA GLY A 39 11.39 1.91 0.02
C GLY A 39 10.91 1.03 -1.15
N GLN A 40 10.25 -0.08 -0.85
CA GLN A 40 9.66 -0.98 -1.85
C GLN A 40 8.58 -0.28 -2.67
N PHE A 41 7.69 0.46 -2.02
CA PHE A 41 6.63 1.22 -2.68
C PHE A 41 7.21 2.22 -3.69
N ILE A 42 8.24 2.99 -3.30
CA ILE A 42 8.89 3.95 -4.19
C ILE A 42 9.53 3.24 -5.39
N ALA A 43 10.24 2.14 -5.17
CA ALA A 43 10.88 1.37 -6.23
C ALA A 43 9.85 0.78 -7.22
N TYR A 44 8.77 0.18 -6.72
CA TYR A 44 7.72 -0.39 -7.55
C TYR A 44 6.91 0.65 -8.29
N ARG A 45 6.61 1.79 -7.65
CA ARG A 45 5.96 2.92 -8.34
C ARG A 45 6.81 3.43 -9.50
N ALA A 46 8.13 3.56 -9.33
CA ALA A 46 9.03 3.96 -10.40
C ALA A 46 9.06 2.94 -11.55
N ALA A 47 9.04 1.64 -11.24
CA ALA A 47 8.97 0.59 -12.26
C ALA A 47 7.64 0.61 -13.04
N LEU A 48 6.52 0.79 -12.34
CA LEU A 48 5.18 0.87 -12.95
C LEU A 48 5.04 2.10 -13.84
N GLN A 49 5.59 3.25 -13.46
CA GLN A 49 5.59 4.45 -14.30
C GLN A 49 6.22 4.23 -15.68
N ILE A 50 7.18 3.30 -15.79
CA ILE A 50 7.85 2.96 -17.06
C ILE A 50 7.05 1.90 -17.84
N GLN A 51 6.55 0.87 -17.15
CA GLN A 51 6.00 -0.33 -17.80
C GLN A 51 4.49 -0.30 -17.99
N GLU A 52 3.76 0.24 -17.01
CA GLU A 52 2.29 0.32 -16.98
C GLU A 52 1.87 1.64 -16.29
N PRO A 53 2.07 2.81 -16.92
CA PRO A 53 1.89 4.11 -16.27
C PRO A 53 0.48 4.39 -15.76
N GLU A 54 -0.53 3.71 -16.31
CA GLU A 54 -1.92 3.79 -15.87
C GLU A 54 -2.22 2.92 -14.63
N ARG A 55 -1.28 2.06 -14.21
CA ARG A 55 -1.47 1.17 -13.06
C ARG A 55 -1.08 1.89 -11.77
N MET A 56 -2.05 2.11 -10.90
CA MET A 56 -1.84 2.74 -9.59
C MET A 56 -1.39 1.71 -8.56
N LEU A 57 -0.28 1.99 -7.86
CA LEU A 57 0.19 1.16 -6.75
C LEU A 57 -0.46 1.59 -5.43
N TYR A 58 -0.93 0.62 -4.65
CA TYR A 58 -1.42 0.77 -3.29
C TYR A 58 -0.62 -0.11 -2.33
N LEU A 59 -0.37 0.40 -1.13
CA LEU A 59 0.13 -0.37 0.00
C LEU A 59 -1.07 -0.82 0.86
N ALA A 60 -1.32 -2.11 0.91
CA ALA A 60 -2.40 -2.70 1.70
C ALA A 60 -1.91 -3.08 3.10
N VAL A 61 -2.60 -2.61 4.12
CA VAL A 61 -2.30 -2.88 5.54
C VAL A 61 -3.56 -3.30 6.30
N PRO A 62 -3.46 -4.11 7.36
CA PRO A 62 -4.62 -4.42 8.20
C PRO A 62 -5.22 -3.14 8.81
N SER A 63 -6.54 -3.06 8.92
CA SER A 63 -7.22 -1.90 9.50
C SER A 63 -6.78 -1.58 10.93
N SER A 64 -6.54 -2.62 11.75
CA SER A 64 -5.97 -2.44 13.10
C SER A 64 -4.59 -1.77 13.09
N ILE A 65 -3.77 -2.05 12.07
CA ILE A 65 -2.47 -1.40 11.89
C ILE A 65 -2.64 0.03 11.37
N TYR A 66 -3.61 0.25 10.49
CA TYR A 66 -3.93 1.59 10.03
C TYR A 66 -4.27 2.50 11.21
N GLU A 67 -5.20 2.08 12.06
CA GLU A 67 -5.67 2.87 13.22
C GLU A 67 -4.58 3.10 14.27
N LEU A 68 -3.77 2.08 14.58
CA LEU A 68 -2.78 2.18 15.65
C LEU A 68 -1.46 2.84 15.23
N PHE A 69 -1.13 2.84 13.93
CA PHE A 69 0.18 3.28 13.46
C PHE A 69 0.08 4.32 12.33
N PHE A 70 -0.65 4.00 11.26
CA PHE A 70 -0.74 4.94 10.13
C PHE A 70 -1.56 6.18 10.44
N ALA A 71 -2.49 6.14 11.40
CA ALA A 71 -3.26 7.31 11.83
C ALA A 71 -2.47 8.31 12.69
N THR A 72 -1.23 7.96 13.09
CA THR A 72 -0.37 8.89 13.83
C THR A 72 0.09 10.04 12.93
N SER A 73 0.23 11.24 13.49
CA SER A 73 0.56 12.46 12.72
C SER A 73 1.85 12.30 11.92
N PHE A 74 2.92 11.82 12.56
CA PHE A 74 4.21 11.62 11.91
C PHE A 74 4.13 10.66 10.71
N ILE A 75 3.36 9.57 10.82
CA ILE A 75 3.23 8.61 9.71
C ILE A 75 2.34 9.18 8.61
N GLN A 76 1.26 9.90 8.93
CA GLN A 76 0.45 10.61 7.93
C GLN A 76 1.29 11.65 7.16
N ASP A 77 2.17 12.39 7.84
CA ASP A 77 3.05 13.35 7.19
C ASP A 77 3.97 12.66 6.18
N LEU A 78 4.58 11.52 6.55
CA LEU A 78 5.42 10.75 5.64
C LEU A 78 4.63 10.14 4.47
N VAL A 79 3.42 9.64 4.73
CA VAL A 79 2.51 9.12 3.70
C VAL A 79 2.18 10.23 2.69
N GLY A 80 1.81 11.43 3.16
CA GLY A 80 1.50 12.56 2.31
C GLY A 80 2.69 13.06 1.50
N GLN A 81 3.84 13.27 2.13
CA GLN A 81 5.06 13.74 1.46
C GLN A 81 5.53 12.80 0.34
N ASN A 82 5.33 11.50 0.52
CA ASN A 82 5.75 10.49 -0.45
C ASN A 82 4.61 10.05 -1.38
N GLN A 83 3.41 10.62 -1.24
CA GLN A 83 2.21 10.30 -2.03
C GLN A 83 1.91 8.79 -2.01
N LEU A 84 1.91 8.20 -0.81
CA LEU A 84 1.60 6.79 -0.62
C LEU A 84 0.10 6.60 -0.73
N ASN A 85 -0.32 5.77 -1.68
CA ASN A 85 -1.69 5.30 -1.72
C ASN A 85 -1.82 4.12 -0.74
N LEU A 86 -2.75 4.22 0.21
CA LEU A 86 -3.02 3.22 1.22
C LEU A 86 -4.35 2.52 0.95
N LEU A 87 -4.38 1.23 1.24
CA LEU A 87 -5.58 0.44 1.33
C LEU A 87 -5.61 -0.20 2.73
N SER A 88 -6.72 -0.11 3.44
CA SER A 88 -6.90 -0.87 4.68
C SER A 88 -7.92 -1.99 4.49
N TYR A 89 -7.64 -3.14 5.08
CA TYR A 89 -8.52 -4.31 5.02
C TYR A 89 -8.72 -4.93 6.40
N ASP A 90 -9.91 -5.46 6.62
CA ASP A 90 -10.25 -6.25 7.80
C ASP A 90 -9.82 -7.70 7.58
N LEU A 91 -9.03 -8.24 8.51
CA LEU A 91 -8.50 -9.61 8.46
C LEU A 91 -9.56 -10.69 8.77
N GLU A 92 -10.57 -10.38 9.59
CA GLU A 92 -11.61 -11.32 10.00
C GLU A 92 -12.76 -11.35 8.98
N ARG A 93 -13.13 -10.18 8.46
CA ARG A 93 -14.24 -10.01 7.53
C ARG A 93 -13.82 -10.16 6.07
N GLU A 94 -12.52 -10.16 5.79
CA GLU A 94 -11.94 -10.22 4.45
C GLU A 94 -12.48 -9.13 3.49
N VAL A 95 -12.73 -7.93 4.03
CA VAL A 95 -13.24 -6.78 3.26
C VAL A 95 -12.25 -5.63 3.27
N ILE A 96 -12.26 -4.86 2.18
CA ILE A 96 -11.55 -3.57 2.12
C ILE A 96 -12.39 -2.53 2.86
N GLU A 97 -11.79 -1.84 3.82
CA GLU A 97 -12.47 -0.83 4.64
C GLU A 97 -12.15 0.60 4.20
N ARG A 98 -10.97 0.83 3.63
CA ARG A 98 -10.54 2.17 3.20
C ARG A 98 -9.66 2.14 1.96
N TRP A 99 -9.84 3.17 1.16
CA TRP A 99 -8.91 3.61 0.13
C TRP A 99 -8.45 5.03 0.46
N GLN A 100 -7.15 5.31 0.38
CA GLN A 100 -6.58 6.65 0.52
C GLN A 100 -5.52 6.84 -0.57
N PRO A 101 -5.77 7.66 -1.61
CA PRO A 101 -7.02 8.37 -1.88
C PRO A 101 -8.17 7.41 -2.22
N GLU A 102 -9.40 7.91 -2.21
CA GLU A 102 -10.55 7.12 -2.67
C GLU A 102 -10.39 6.75 -4.15
N LEU A 103 -10.78 5.51 -4.48
CA LEU A 103 -10.79 5.04 -5.86
C LEU A 103 -12.15 5.44 -6.49
N HIS A 104 -12.14 6.41 -7.41
CA HIS A 104 -13.34 6.94 -8.08
C HIS A 104 -13.75 6.15 -9.32
#